data_AF-A0A2E8D687-F1
#
_entry.id   AF-A0A2E8D687-F1
#
_cell.length_a   1.000
_cell.length_b   1.000
_cell.length_c   1.000
_cell.angle_alpha   90.00
_cell.angle_beta   90.00
_cell.angle_gamma   90.00
#
_symmetry.space_group_name_H-M   'P 1'
#
loop_
_entity.id
_entity.type
_entity.pdbx_description
1 polymer ?
#
loop_
_entity_poly.entity_id
_entity_poly.type
_entity_poly.pdbx_seq_one_letter_code
_entity_poly.pdbx_strand_id
1 'polypeptide(L)'
;MTAGELFMFARLASLEHRLYIVLFSVLLIAVSNVADADEDTEVSGEPLAGTRPLTLEGDIAVDTIEGNDRFLLREIEASVERRTKLWNRDTSSAAAYSKSIDPNRRRFAAMIGVRDPRPEIATLEFVATRVQPALVGHGDRYNIYAVRWPALDGVYGEGLLLEPTRKSSIAQVVAIPDCEQTPEVLAGLVAGVPIESQFARRLAESGCRVLVPMLINRGNHLSVIADGKRVSNVTHRELLYRAAYQMGRHLIGYEVQKVLAAVDWFDSEADNDDPRIAVVGFGEGGS
;
A
#
# COMPACT_ATOMS: atom_id res chain seq x y z
N MET A 1 64.34 -18.98 55.08
CA MET A 1 63.50 -19.64 54.07
C MET A 1 64.31 -19.86 52.81
N THR A 2 64.50 -21.09 52.39
CA THR A 2 65.25 -21.43 51.16
C THR A 2 64.35 -21.30 49.93
N ALA A 3 64.94 -21.15 48.74
CA ALA A 3 64.20 -20.97 47.49
C ALA A 3 63.17 -22.10 47.19
N GLY A 4 63.35 -23.28 47.79
CA GLY A 4 62.39 -24.39 47.72
C GLY A 4 61.12 -24.18 48.56
N GLU A 5 61.21 -23.49 49.70
CA GLU A 5 60.04 -23.22 50.56
C GLU A 5 59.13 -22.16 49.94
N LEU A 6 59.69 -21.15 49.29
CA LEU A 6 58.93 -20.11 48.59
C LEU A 6 58.10 -20.67 47.41
N PHE A 7 58.64 -21.67 46.71
CA PHE A 7 57.96 -22.35 45.58
C PHE A 7 56.81 -23.26 46.04
N MET A 8 56.96 -23.88 47.22
CA MET A 8 55.92 -24.72 47.81
C MET A 8 54.74 -23.86 48.32
N PHE A 9 55.02 -22.73 48.97
CA PHE A 9 53.99 -21.78 49.41
C PHE A 9 53.23 -21.14 48.23
N ALA A 10 53.92 -20.79 47.14
CA ALA A 10 53.27 -20.26 45.94
C ALA A 10 52.37 -21.30 45.23
N ARG A 11 52.77 -22.58 45.22
CA ARG A 11 51.92 -23.67 44.69
C ARG A 11 50.71 -23.95 45.56
N LEU A 12 50.87 -23.96 46.88
CA LEU A 12 49.77 -24.14 47.86
C LEU A 12 48.73 -23.01 47.75
N ALA A 13 49.15 -21.75 47.68
CA ALA A 13 48.26 -20.61 47.48
C ALA A 13 47.51 -20.66 46.13
N SER A 14 48.15 -21.16 45.06
CA SER A 14 47.51 -21.33 43.75
C SER A 14 46.49 -22.47 43.72
N LEU A 15 46.68 -23.50 44.56
CA LEU A 15 45.78 -24.64 44.67
C LEU A 15 44.50 -24.24 45.41
N GLU A 16 44.63 -23.45 46.49
CA GLU A 16 43.48 -22.92 47.22
C GLU A 16 42.66 -21.95 46.37
N HIS A 17 43.30 -21.05 45.60
CA HIS A 17 42.59 -20.18 44.66
C HIS A 17 41.84 -20.97 43.57
N ARG A 18 42.43 -22.04 43.05
CA ARG A 18 41.77 -22.91 42.06
C ARG A 18 40.61 -23.69 42.67
N LEU A 19 40.73 -24.12 43.93
CA LEU A 19 39.66 -24.79 44.66
C LEU A 19 38.49 -23.84 44.93
N TYR A 20 38.77 -22.59 45.32
CA TYR A 20 37.76 -21.54 45.49
C TYR A 20 37.06 -21.18 44.18
N ILE A 21 37.79 -21.08 43.06
CA ILE A 21 37.19 -20.81 41.75
C ILE A 21 36.30 -21.98 41.31
N VAL A 22 36.72 -23.24 41.53
CA VAL A 22 35.90 -24.41 41.19
C VAL A 22 34.66 -24.49 42.11
N LEU A 23 34.79 -24.25 43.41
CA LEU A 23 33.64 -24.18 44.33
C LEU A 23 32.68 -23.04 43.99
N PHE A 24 33.21 -21.87 43.62
CA PHE A 24 32.40 -20.73 43.18
C PHE A 24 31.71 -21.01 41.84
N SER A 25 32.37 -21.74 40.93
CA SER A 25 31.79 -22.16 39.64
C SER A 25 30.71 -23.23 39.81
N VAL A 26 30.91 -24.19 40.70
CA VAL A 26 29.90 -25.22 41.04
C VAL A 26 28.72 -24.58 41.76
N LEU A 27 28.94 -23.59 42.63
CA LEU A 27 27.86 -22.82 43.25
C LEU A 27 27.09 -21.99 42.21
N LEU A 28 27.76 -21.35 41.25
CA LEU A 28 27.11 -20.60 40.16
C LEU A 28 26.28 -21.50 39.23
N ILE A 29 26.76 -22.72 38.95
CA ILE A 29 26.03 -23.73 38.14
C ILE A 29 24.86 -24.33 38.94
N ALA A 30 24.98 -24.46 40.26
CA ALA A 30 23.88 -24.92 41.11
C ALA A 30 22.79 -23.83 41.29
N VAL A 31 23.17 -22.54 41.33
CA VAL A 31 22.21 -21.42 41.44
C VAL A 31 21.50 -21.13 40.10
N SER A 32 22.12 -21.44 38.96
CA SER A 32 21.48 -21.27 37.64
C SER A 32 20.56 -22.44 37.24
N ASN A 33 20.64 -23.58 37.93
CA ASN A 33 19.70 -24.72 37.76
C ASN A 33 18.55 -24.73 38.79
N VAL A 34 18.41 -23.69 39.64
CA VAL A 34 17.21 -23.45 40.48
C VAL A 34 16.31 -22.39 39.84
N ALA A 35 16.36 -22.29 38.51
CA ALA A 35 15.33 -21.67 37.70
C ALA A 35 14.73 -22.74 36.78
N ASP A 36 14.33 -23.87 37.36
CA ASP A 36 13.20 -24.60 36.78
C ASP A 36 12.03 -23.62 36.83
N ALA A 37 11.62 -23.15 35.65
CA ALA A 37 10.39 -22.41 35.49
C ALA A 37 9.27 -23.35 35.92
N ASP A 38 8.77 -23.13 37.13
CA ASP A 38 7.55 -23.73 37.63
C ASP A 38 6.43 -23.28 36.66
N GLU A 39 6.00 -24.19 35.77
CA GLU A 39 4.89 -23.97 34.83
C GLU A 39 3.56 -23.69 35.57
N ASP A 40 3.53 -23.85 36.90
CA ASP A 40 2.40 -23.57 37.79
C ASP A 40 2.65 -22.39 38.75
N THR A 41 3.26 -21.30 38.28
CA THR A 41 3.22 -20.05 39.08
C THR A 41 1.80 -19.48 39.03
N GLU A 42 0.94 -19.82 40.00
CA GLU A 42 -0.35 -19.16 40.20
C GLU A 42 -0.12 -17.63 40.25
N VAL A 43 -0.65 -16.91 39.25
CA VAL A 43 -0.68 -15.45 39.24
C VAL A 43 -1.64 -15.01 40.35
N SER A 44 -1.11 -14.92 41.58
CA SER A 44 -1.84 -14.52 42.76
C SER A 44 -1.84 -12.99 42.86
N GLY A 45 -2.96 -12.36 42.46
CA GLY A 45 -3.25 -10.95 42.66
C GLY A 45 -4.75 -10.69 42.62
N GLU A 46 -5.24 -9.68 43.35
CA GLU A 46 -6.65 -9.27 43.22
C GLU A 46 -6.92 -8.85 41.77
N PRO A 47 -8.05 -9.30 41.17
CA PRO A 47 -8.41 -8.87 39.82
C PRO A 47 -8.42 -7.35 39.71
N LEU A 48 -7.94 -6.82 38.59
CA LEU A 48 -8.07 -5.40 38.29
C LEU A 48 -9.55 -5.01 38.39
N ALA A 49 -9.83 -3.81 38.90
CA ALA A 49 -11.20 -3.34 39.10
C ALA A 49 -12.03 -3.48 37.80
N GLY A 50 -13.16 -4.20 37.89
CA GLY A 50 -14.04 -4.48 36.76
C GLY A 50 -13.63 -5.68 35.89
N THR A 51 -12.61 -6.44 36.27
CA THR A 51 -12.16 -7.64 35.55
C THR A 51 -12.49 -8.92 36.32
N ARG A 52 -12.48 -10.06 35.62
CA ARG A 52 -12.63 -11.40 36.20
C ARG A 52 -11.41 -12.24 35.81
N PRO A 53 -10.93 -13.14 36.69
CA PRO A 53 -9.88 -14.09 36.34
C PRO A 53 -10.23 -14.86 35.07
N LEU A 54 -9.24 -15.01 34.18
CA LEU A 54 -9.37 -15.86 33.00
C LEU A 54 -9.32 -17.32 33.45
N THR A 55 -10.45 -17.99 33.37
CA THR A 55 -10.66 -19.37 33.87
C THR A 55 -10.95 -20.36 32.73
N LEU A 56 -10.63 -19.98 31.49
CA LEU A 56 -10.78 -20.86 30.33
C LEU A 56 -9.75 -21.98 30.42
N GLU A 57 -10.23 -23.22 30.39
CA GLU A 57 -9.41 -24.43 30.35
C GLU A 57 -9.22 -24.89 28.91
N GLY A 58 -8.06 -25.46 28.56
CA GLY A 58 -7.73 -25.92 27.20
C GLY A 58 -6.82 -24.96 26.42
N ASP A 59 -6.81 -25.08 25.09
CA ASP A 59 -6.01 -24.20 24.23
C ASP A 59 -6.73 -22.87 23.98
N ILE A 60 -6.45 -21.89 24.85
CA ILE A 60 -7.02 -20.55 24.81
C ILE A 60 -6.76 -19.85 23.46
N ALA A 61 -5.64 -20.16 22.78
CA ALA A 61 -5.33 -19.55 21.50
C ALA A 61 -6.28 -20.04 20.41
N VAL A 62 -6.58 -21.34 20.39
CA VAL A 62 -7.58 -21.94 19.49
C VAL A 62 -8.97 -21.35 19.77
N ASP A 63 -9.40 -21.30 21.02
CA ASP A 63 -10.69 -20.73 21.41
C ASP A 63 -10.83 -19.25 21.01
N THR A 64 -9.74 -18.48 21.13
CA THR A 64 -9.69 -17.07 20.72
C THR A 64 -9.82 -16.94 19.20
N ILE A 65 -9.12 -17.76 18.43
CA ILE A 65 -9.21 -17.77 16.96
C ILE A 65 -10.64 -18.10 16.53
N GLU A 66 -11.22 -19.17 17.07
CA GLU A 66 -12.60 -19.55 16.75
C GLU A 66 -13.62 -18.48 17.17
N GLY A 67 -13.40 -17.86 18.34
CA GLY A 67 -14.21 -16.75 18.82
C GLY A 67 -14.15 -15.54 17.89
N ASN A 68 -12.95 -15.17 17.44
CA ASN A 68 -12.74 -14.11 16.46
C ASN A 68 -13.43 -14.43 15.14
N ASP A 69 -13.30 -15.65 14.63
CA ASP A 69 -13.97 -16.07 13.40
C ASP A 69 -15.50 -15.98 13.51
N ARG A 70 -16.09 -16.53 14.59
CA ARG A 70 -17.53 -16.42 14.83
C ARG A 70 -17.99 -14.97 14.89
N PHE A 71 -17.23 -14.11 15.58
CA PHE A 71 -17.54 -12.68 15.67
C PHE A 71 -17.46 -12.00 14.30
N LEU A 72 -16.35 -12.17 13.58
CA LEU A 72 -16.11 -11.53 12.27
C LEU A 72 -17.11 -11.99 11.22
N LEU A 73 -17.45 -13.27 11.17
CA LEU A 73 -18.47 -13.81 10.27
C LEU A 73 -19.85 -13.19 10.53
N ARG A 74 -20.24 -13.08 11.80
CA ARG A 74 -21.49 -12.39 12.19
C ARG A 74 -21.46 -10.91 11.79
N GLU A 75 -20.34 -10.22 11.99
CA GLU A 75 -20.22 -8.81 11.59
C GLU A 75 -20.24 -8.63 10.06
N ILE A 76 -19.66 -9.56 9.30
CA ILE A 76 -19.73 -9.60 7.83
C ILE A 76 -21.18 -9.77 7.38
N GLU A 77 -21.92 -10.71 7.96
CA GLU A 77 -23.33 -10.95 7.63
C GLU A 77 -24.17 -9.69 7.95
N ALA A 78 -24.05 -9.16 9.17
CA ALA A 78 -24.76 -7.94 9.57
C ALA A 78 -24.33 -6.70 8.76
N SER A 79 -23.15 -6.69 8.15
CA SER A 79 -22.67 -5.57 7.32
C SER A 79 -23.57 -5.30 6.11
N VAL A 80 -24.22 -6.33 5.55
CA VAL A 80 -25.07 -6.20 4.37
C VAL A 80 -26.25 -5.28 4.67
N GLU A 81 -27.03 -5.60 5.72
CA GLU A 81 -28.18 -4.80 6.14
C GLU A 81 -27.77 -3.40 6.61
N ARG A 82 -26.67 -3.29 7.36
CA ARG A 82 -26.15 -2.01 7.84
C ARG A 82 -25.74 -1.08 6.68
N ARG A 83 -25.09 -1.63 5.65
CA ARG A 83 -24.72 -0.85 4.46
C ARG A 83 -25.93 -0.36 3.70
N THR A 84 -26.97 -1.18 3.53
CA THR A 84 -28.20 -0.78 2.82
C THR A 84 -28.84 0.47 3.42
N LYS A 85 -28.82 0.61 4.75
CA LYS A 85 -29.34 1.80 5.46
C LYS A 85 -28.62 3.10 5.11
N LEU A 86 -27.40 3.03 4.57
CA LEU A 86 -26.62 4.19 4.13
C LEU A 86 -26.95 4.61 2.69
N TRP A 87 -27.74 3.83 1.94
CA TRP A 87 -28.04 4.08 0.54
C TRP A 87 -29.51 4.47 0.36
N ASN A 88 -29.77 5.75 0.19
CA ASN A 88 -31.08 6.26 -0.22
C ASN A 88 -31.05 6.66 -1.70
N ARG A 89 -30.95 5.67 -2.60
CA ARG A 89 -30.72 5.92 -4.04
C ARG A 89 -32.00 6.40 -4.71
N ASP A 90 -31.94 7.60 -5.30
CA ASP A 90 -33.00 8.11 -6.17
C ASP A 90 -32.67 7.78 -7.62
N THR A 91 -33.41 6.85 -8.23
CA THR A 91 -33.18 6.41 -9.61
C THR A 91 -34.05 7.14 -10.64
N SER A 92 -34.71 8.23 -10.26
CA SER A 92 -35.61 8.98 -11.16
C SER A 92 -34.88 9.71 -12.30
N SER A 93 -33.63 10.11 -12.08
CA SER A 93 -32.76 10.74 -13.09
C SER A 93 -31.29 10.63 -12.67
N ALA A 94 -30.36 10.85 -13.61
CA ALA A 94 -28.93 10.87 -13.31
C ALA A 94 -28.55 11.97 -12.27
N ALA A 95 -29.15 13.15 -12.39
CA ALA A 95 -28.92 14.25 -11.46
C ALA A 95 -29.45 13.94 -10.04
N ALA A 96 -30.66 13.37 -9.96
CA ALA A 96 -31.24 12.94 -8.69
C ALA A 96 -30.42 11.82 -8.05
N TYR A 97 -29.96 10.85 -8.84
CA TYR A 97 -29.08 9.78 -8.38
C TYR A 97 -27.79 10.34 -7.78
N SER A 98 -27.07 11.19 -8.52
CA SER A 98 -25.83 11.83 -8.05
C SER A 98 -26.04 12.58 -6.74
N LYS A 99 -27.12 13.36 -6.63
CA LYS A 99 -27.48 14.09 -5.39
C LYS A 99 -27.78 13.14 -4.23
N SER A 100 -28.48 12.03 -4.49
CA SER A 100 -28.90 11.08 -3.47
C SER A 100 -27.74 10.31 -2.84
N ILE A 101 -26.66 10.07 -3.60
CA ILE A 101 -25.48 9.32 -3.13
C ILE A 101 -24.31 10.22 -2.69
N ASP A 102 -24.43 11.53 -2.88
CA ASP A 102 -23.39 12.52 -2.54
C ASP A 102 -22.88 12.43 -1.09
N PRO A 103 -23.72 12.20 -0.05
CA PRO A 103 -23.23 11.98 1.31
C PRO A 103 -22.25 10.81 1.43
N ASN A 104 -22.50 9.72 0.70
CA ASN A 104 -21.60 8.56 0.68
C ASN A 104 -20.31 8.87 -0.09
N ARG A 105 -20.39 9.63 -1.18
CA ARG A 105 -19.19 10.08 -1.92
C ARG A 105 -18.29 10.94 -1.04
N ARG A 106 -18.85 11.90 -0.31
CA ARG A 106 -18.09 12.76 0.63
C ARG A 106 -17.47 11.95 1.77
N ARG A 107 -18.24 11.02 2.35
CA ARG A 107 -17.74 10.12 3.39
C ARG A 107 -16.59 9.25 2.87
N PHE A 108 -16.73 8.69 1.68
CA PHE A 108 -15.68 7.89 1.04
C PHE A 108 -14.44 8.74 0.78
N ALA A 109 -14.57 9.91 0.15
CA ALA A 109 -13.48 10.85 -0.09
C ALA A 109 -12.73 11.18 1.21
N ALA A 110 -13.45 11.41 2.31
CA ALA A 110 -12.84 11.63 3.61
C ALA A 110 -12.05 10.41 4.14
N MET A 111 -12.55 9.18 3.94
CA MET A 111 -11.86 7.94 4.36
C MET A 111 -10.58 7.69 3.58
N ILE A 112 -10.59 7.94 2.27
CA ILE A 112 -9.42 7.75 1.41
C ILE A 112 -8.48 8.97 1.39
N GLY A 113 -8.80 10.03 2.12
CA GLY A 113 -7.93 11.22 2.21
C GLY A 113 -7.96 12.12 0.97
N VAL A 114 -9.00 12.04 0.14
CA VAL A 114 -9.27 12.96 -0.97
C VAL A 114 -9.90 14.23 -0.39
N ARG A 115 -9.06 15.17 0.04
CA ARG A 115 -9.48 16.38 0.76
C ARG A 115 -8.83 17.65 0.23
N ASP A 116 -7.62 17.54 -0.32
CA ASP A 116 -6.90 18.67 -0.88
C ASP A 116 -7.51 19.07 -2.23
N PRO A 117 -7.59 20.37 -2.53
CA PRO A 117 -7.95 20.82 -3.87
C PRO A 117 -6.89 20.35 -4.87
N ARG A 118 -7.33 19.95 -6.05
CA ARG A 118 -6.43 19.73 -7.18
C ARG A 118 -5.95 21.09 -7.71
N PRO A 119 -4.73 21.18 -8.29
CA PRO A 119 -4.25 22.41 -8.90
C PRO A 119 -5.19 22.91 -10.00
N GLU A 120 -5.27 24.24 -10.20
CA GLU A 120 -5.96 24.80 -11.37
C GLU A 120 -5.31 24.23 -12.64
N ILE A 121 -6.17 23.78 -13.56
CA ILE A 121 -5.89 22.92 -14.71
C ILE A 121 -4.50 23.18 -15.29
N ALA A 122 -3.58 22.31 -14.95
CA ALA A 122 -2.22 22.36 -15.46
C ALA A 122 -2.12 21.39 -16.63
N THR A 123 -1.63 21.95 -17.73
CA THR A 123 -1.35 21.25 -18.98
C THR A 123 -0.65 19.93 -18.73
N LEU A 124 -1.17 18.86 -19.32
CA LEU A 124 -0.44 17.60 -19.42
C LEU A 124 0.86 17.85 -20.19
N GLU A 125 1.97 17.41 -19.61
CA GLU A 125 3.33 17.62 -20.10
C GLU A 125 3.84 16.38 -20.84
N PHE A 126 4.44 16.58 -22.02
CA PHE A 126 5.20 15.55 -22.70
C PHE A 126 6.58 15.40 -22.06
N VAL A 127 6.89 14.22 -21.55
CA VAL A 127 8.15 13.93 -20.85
C VAL A 127 9.21 13.51 -21.87
N ALA A 128 10.23 14.36 -22.07
CA ALA A 128 11.36 14.07 -22.93
C ALA A 128 12.70 14.41 -22.25
N THR A 129 13.75 13.71 -22.64
CA THR A 129 15.14 14.02 -22.28
C THR A 129 15.95 14.29 -23.54
N ARG A 130 17.23 14.68 -23.39
CA ARG A 130 18.14 14.84 -24.55
C ARG A 130 18.35 13.56 -25.35
N VAL A 131 18.15 12.39 -24.73
CA VAL A 131 18.42 11.08 -25.34
C VAL A 131 17.15 10.28 -25.60
N GLN A 132 16.03 10.64 -24.97
CA GLN A 132 14.77 9.93 -25.08
C GLN A 132 13.64 10.89 -25.44
N PRO A 133 13.01 10.75 -26.63
CA PRO A 133 11.87 11.58 -27.01
C PRO A 133 10.64 11.22 -26.18
N ALA A 134 9.68 12.15 -26.11
CA ALA A 134 8.38 11.87 -25.51
C ALA A 134 7.59 10.84 -26.30
N LEU A 135 7.73 10.80 -27.63
CA LEU A 135 7.16 9.76 -28.48
C LEU A 135 7.93 8.44 -28.24
N VAL A 136 7.34 7.52 -27.49
CA VAL A 136 7.96 6.24 -27.10
C VAL A 136 7.54 5.06 -27.97
N GLY A 137 6.51 5.23 -28.80
CA GLY A 137 6.10 4.23 -29.78
C GLY A 137 4.89 4.67 -30.59
N HIS A 138 4.44 3.80 -31.48
CA HIS A 138 3.26 4.03 -32.31
C HIS A 138 2.54 2.72 -32.62
N GLY A 139 1.24 2.80 -32.85
CA GLY A 139 0.47 1.77 -33.54
C GLY A 139 0.09 2.23 -34.95
N ASP A 140 -0.83 1.51 -35.60
CA ASP A 140 -1.28 1.84 -36.97
C ASP A 140 -2.00 3.20 -37.05
N ARG A 141 -2.68 3.61 -35.97
CA ARG A 141 -3.61 4.76 -35.96
C ARG A 141 -3.47 5.65 -34.73
N TYR A 142 -2.41 5.49 -33.95
CA TYR A 142 -2.17 6.28 -32.74
C TYR A 142 -0.67 6.34 -32.43
N ASN A 143 -0.28 7.40 -31.76
CA ASN A 143 1.07 7.61 -31.23
C ASN A 143 1.04 7.41 -29.71
N ILE A 144 2.15 6.98 -29.13
CA ILE A 144 2.27 6.73 -27.69
C ILE A 144 3.31 7.68 -27.12
N TYR A 145 2.89 8.52 -26.19
CA TYR A 145 3.73 9.52 -25.57
C TYR A 145 3.93 9.26 -24.08
N ALA A 146 5.15 9.44 -23.58
CA ALA A 146 5.43 9.54 -22.16
C ALA A 146 4.96 10.91 -21.64
N VAL A 147 4.16 10.91 -20.58
CA VAL A 147 3.48 12.12 -20.10
C VAL A 147 3.46 12.22 -18.58
N ARG A 148 3.32 13.46 -18.10
CA ARG A 148 3.21 13.81 -16.68
C ARG A 148 2.18 14.92 -16.50
N TRP A 149 1.43 14.89 -15.41
CA TRP A 149 0.47 15.94 -15.06
C TRP A 149 0.43 16.13 -13.55
N PRO A 150 0.23 17.35 -13.03
CA PRO A 150 0.13 17.56 -11.59
C PRO A 150 -1.23 17.07 -11.09
N ALA A 151 -1.22 16.37 -9.96
CA ALA A 151 -2.40 15.82 -9.31
C ALA A 151 -2.71 16.53 -7.99
N LEU A 152 -1.66 16.88 -7.24
CA LEU A 152 -1.69 17.70 -6.03
C LEU A 152 -0.43 18.57 -5.98
N ASP A 153 -0.35 19.49 -5.04
CA ASP A 153 0.89 20.20 -4.78
C ASP A 153 2.05 19.22 -4.50
N GLY A 154 3.11 19.34 -5.29
CA GLY A 154 4.28 18.44 -5.25
C GLY A 154 4.04 16.99 -5.70
N VAL A 155 2.82 16.59 -6.10
CA VAL A 155 2.50 15.22 -6.52
C VAL A 155 2.00 15.20 -7.96
N TYR A 156 2.61 14.33 -8.75
CA TYR A 156 2.31 14.20 -10.17
C TYR A 156 1.78 12.80 -10.50
N GLY A 157 0.85 12.76 -11.45
CA GLY A 157 0.59 11.57 -12.25
C GLY A 157 1.64 11.48 -13.36
N GLU A 158 2.08 10.26 -13.65
CA GLU A 158 2.96 9.94 -14.76
C GLU A 158 2.39 8.72 -15.46
N GLY A 159 2.68 8.57 -16.75
CA GLY A 159 2.17 7.44 -17.52
C GLY A 159 2.34 7.61 -19.02
N LEU A 160 1.46 6.97 -19.77
CA LEU A 160 1.43 7.03 -21.23
C LEU A 160 0.14 7.62 -21.76
N LEU A 161 0.24 8.48 -22.76
CA LEU A 161 -0.87 8.98 -23.57
C LEU A 161 -0.83 8.31 -24.94
N LEU A 162 -1.85 7.52 -25.26
CA LEU A 162 -2.10 6.97 -26.58
C LEU A 162 -3.03 7.94 -27.32
N GLU A 163 -2.44 8.73 -28.22
CA GLU A 163 -3.10 9.78 -28.98
C GLU A 163 -3.45 9.29 -30.40
N PRO A 164 -4.73 9.23 -30.78
CA PRO A 164 -5.12 8.90 -32.15
C PRO A 164 -4.48 9.85 -33.16
N THR A 165 -4.05 9.33 -34.31
CA THR A 165 -3.52 10.17 -35.40
C THR A 165 -4.61 10.93 -36.15
N ARG A 166 -5.89 10.57 -35.92
CA ARG A 166 -7.05 11.30 -36.45
C ARG A 166 -7.31 12.54 -35.60
N LYS A 167 -7.85 13.58 -36.24
CA LYS A 167 -8.08 14.89 -35.60
C LYS A 167 -9.10 14.87 -34.45
N SER A 168 -10.00 13.89 -34.40
CA SER A 168 -10.96 13.72 -33.32
C SER A 168 -10.93 12.31 -32.75
N SER A 169 -10.80 12.20 -31.44
CA SER A 169 -11.04 10.96 -30.69
C SER A 169 -12.54 10.73 -30.55
N ILE A 170 -12.97 9.45 -30.49
CA ILE A 170 -14.38 9.11 -30.27
C ILE A 170 -14.79 9.15 -28.79
N ALA A 171 -13.79 9.05 -27.91
CA ALA A 171 -13.89 9.12 -26.46
C ALA A 171 -12.50 9.35 -25.85
N GLN A 172 -12.49 9.90 -24.64
CA GLN A 172 -11.31 10.06 -23.79
C GLN A 172 -11.38 9.00 -22.68
N VAL A 173 -10.33 8.23 -22.46
CA VAL A 173 -10.35 7.12 -21.49
C VAL A 173 -9.16 7.16 -20.57
N VAL A 174 -9.38 7.14 -19.25
CA VAL A 174 -8.34 6.80 -18.27
C VAL A 174 -8.36 5.28 -18.07
N ALA A 175 -7.31 4.61 -18.52
CA ALA A 175 -7.17 3.15 -18.49
C ALA A 175 -6.20 2.74 -17.36
N ILE A 176 -6.74 2.30 -16.23
CA ILE A 176 -6.00 2.05 -14.99
C ILE A 176 -5.54 0.58 -14.94
N PRO A 177 -4.23 0.31 -15.01
CA PRO A 177 -3.70 -1.05 -14.96
C PRO A 177 -3.84 -1.67 -13.56
N ASP A 178 -3.56 -2.97 -13.44
CA ASP A 178 -3.22 -3.54 -12.12
C ASP A 178 -1.92 -2.90 -11.59
N CYS A 179 -1.73 -2.81 -10.28
CA CYS A 179 -0.57 -2.13 -9.71
C CYS A 179 0.77 -2.83 -10.02
N GLU A 180 0.76 -4.10 -10.43
CA GLU A 180 1.96 -4.82 -10.90
C GLU A 180 2.20 -4.69 -12.41
N GLN A 181 1.32 -4.00 -13.14
CA GLN A 181 1.44 -3.79 -14.58
C GLN A 181 1.88 -2.35 -14.86
N THR A 182 2.91 -2.20 -15.70
CA THR A 182 3.34 -0.87 -16.16
C THR A 182 2.47 -0.37 -17.31
N PRO A 183 2.41 0.95 -17.55
CA PRO A 183 1.72 1.52 -18.70
C PRO A 183 2.17 0.91 -20.04
N GLU A 184 3.47 0.61 -20.20
CA GLU A 184 4.05 0.03 -21.40
C GLU A 184 3.51 -1.38 -21.69
N VAL A 185 3.33 -2.20 -20.65
CA VAL A 185 2.73 -3.54 -20.76
C VAL A 185 1.30 -3.44 -21.28
N LEU A 186 0.53 -2.49 -20.74
CA LEU A 186 -0.87 -2.32 -21.11
C LEU A 186 -1.06 -1.66 -22.49
N ALA A 187 -0.10 -0.83 -22.90
CA ALA A 187 -0.02 -0.24 -24.23
C ALA A 187 0.54 -1.21 -25.28
N GLY A 188 1.05 -2.37 -24.87
CA GLY A 188 1.64 -3.37 -25.76
C GLY A 188 3.03 -3.01 -26.30
N LEU A 189 3.74 -2.09 -25.64
CA LEU A 189 5.11 -1.71 -25.98
C LEU A 189 6.13 -2.76 -25.55
N VAL A 190 5.84 -3.50 -24.48
CA VAL A 190 6.68 -4.58 -23.94
C VAL A 190 5.81 -5.81 -23.63
N ALA A 191 6.45 -6.98 -23.58
CA ALA A 191 5.77 -8.20 -23.15
C ALA A 191 5.41 -8.12 -21.65
N GLY A 192 4.30 -8.75 -21.25
CA GLY A 192 3.90 -8.83 -19.84
C GLY A 192 2.48 -9.35 -19.63
N VAL A 193 1.59 -9.13 -20.61
CA VAL A 193 0.23 -9.67 -20.61
C VAL A 193 -0.17 -10.14 -22.02
N PRO A 194 -1.15 -11.07 -22.14
CA PRO A 194 -1.72 -11.44 -23.43
C PRO A 194 -2.28 -10.22 -24.19
N ILE A 195 -2.29 -10.27 -25.52
CA ILE A 195 -2.71 -9.15 -26.39
C ILE A 195 -4.15 -8.74 -26.09
N GLU A 196 -5.02 -9.70 -25.80
CA GLU A 196 -6.41 -9.46 -25.41
C GLU A 196 -6.57 -8.66 -24.12
N SER A 197 -5.56 -8.71 -23.23
CA SER A 197 -5.51 -7.98 -21.96
C SER A 197 -4.89 -6.58 -22.09
N GLN A 198 -4.32 -6.22 -23.24
CA GLN A 198 -3.77 -4.88 -23.54
C GLN A 198 -4.90 -3.89 -23.82
N PHE A 199 -5.80 -3.67 -22.85
CA PHE A 199 -7.04 -2.93 -23.11
C PHE A 199 -6.81 -1.45 -23.46
N ALA A 200 -5.71 -0.83 -22.99
CA ALA A 200 -5.35 0.53 -23.42
C ALA A 200 -5.05 0.59 -24.92
N ARG A 201 -4.25 -0.35 -25.42
CA ARG A 201 -3.99 -0.51 -26.86
C ARG A 201 -5.27 -0.73 -27.65
N ARG A 202 -6.12 -1.65 -27.22
CA ARG A 202 -7.38 -1.98 -27.93
C ARG A 202 -8.33 -0.78 -28.01
N LEU A 203 -8.40 0.02 -26.94
CA LEU A 203 -9.17 1.27 -26.93
C LEU A 203 -8.60 2.32 -27.89
N ALA A 204 -7.27 2.48 -27.91
CA ALA A 204 -6.61 3.39 -28.85
C ALA A 204 -6.78 2.96 -30.32
N GLU A 205 -6.68 1.65 -30.61
CA GLU A 205 -6.97 1.08 -31.93
C GLU A 205 -8.43 1.32 -32.36
N SER A 206 -9.35 1.40 -31.39
CA SER A 206 -10.76 1.72 -31.62
C SER A 206 -11.03 3.22 -31.83
N GLY A 207 -10.01 4.08 -31.69
CA GLY A 207 -10.10 5.52 -31.92
C GLY A 207 -10.29 6.37 -30.65
N CYS A 208 -10.14 5.78 -29.46
CA CYS A 208 -10.15 6.53 -28.21
C CYS A 208 -8.78 7.20 -27.96
N ARG A 209 -8.77 8.39 -27.35
CA ARG A 209 -7.57 8.90 -26.68
C ARG A 209 -7.49 8.21 -25.32
N VAL A 210 -6.34 7.60 -25.00
CA VAL A 210 -6.22 6.80 -23.78
C VAL A 210 -5.05 7.28 -22.94
N LEU A 211 -5.31 7.64 -21.70
CA LEU A 211 -4.29 7.92 -20.71
C LEU A 211 -4.14 6.72 -19.76
N VAL A 212 -2.93 6.21 -19.63
CA VAL A 212 -2.59 5.05 -18.80
C VAL A 212 -1.68 5.52 -17.66
N PRO A 213 -2.20 5.70 -16.43
CA PRO A 213 -1.38 6.12 -15.30
C PRO A 213 -0.48 4.98 -14.79
N MET A 214 0.71 5.36 -14.34
CA MET A 214 1.57 4.53 -13.50
C MET A 214 1.01 4.47 -12.08
N LEU A 215 0.76 3.27 -11.58
CA LEU A 215 0.34 3.05 -10.19
C LEU A 215 1.55 2.80 -9.28
N ILE A 216 1.33 2.95 -7.97
CA ILE A 216 2.34 2.59 -6.97
C ILE A 216 2.36 1.06 -6.85
N ASN A 217 3.37 0.40 -7.41
CA ASN A 217 3.49 -1.07 -7.39
C ASN A 217 3.91 -1.64 -6.01
N ARG A 218 3.86 -2.95 -5.84
CA ARG A 218 4.21 -3.66 -4.59
C ARG A 218 5.67 -4.11 -4.53
N GLY A 219 6.50 -3.71 -5.48
CA GLY A 219 7.95 -3.91 -5.40
C GLY A 219 8.55 -3.23 -4.17
N ASN A 220 9.82 -3.48 -3.89
CA ASN A 220 10.55 -2.85 -2.77
C ASN A 220 11.88 -2.20 -3.19
N HIS A 221 12.25 -2.26 -4.47
CA HIS A 221 13.54 -1.81 -4.98
C HIS A 221 13.76 -0.29 -4.88
N LEU A 222 12.68 0.50 -4.78
CA LEU A 222 12.69 1.95 -4.55
C LEU A 222 12.37 2.32 -3.08
N SER A 223 12.19 1.34 -2.20
CA SER A 223 11.88 1.58 -0.80
C SER A 223 13.15 1.98 -0.04
N VAL A 224 13.62 3.20 -0.21
CA VAL A 224 14.86 3.68 0.39
C VAL A 224 14.59 4.43 1.70
N ILE A 225 15.28 4.07 2.79
CA ILE A 225 15.13 4.71 4.11
C ILE A 225 16.26 5.73 4.35
N ALA A 226 15.92 6.87 4.95
CA ALA A 226 16.70 7.92 5.64
C ALA A 226 18.08 8.38 5.08
N ASP A 227 18.98 7.48 4.68
CA ASP A 227 20.30 7.79 4.14
C ASP A 227 20.36 7.75 2.61
N GLY A 228 19.25 7.46 1.93
CA GLY A 228 19.19 7.39 0.48
C GLY A 228 19.94 6.20 -0.11
N LYS A 229 20.44 5.28 0.72
CA LYS A 229 21.32 4.17 0.30
C LYS A 229 20.79 2.81 0.72
N ARG A 230 20.09 2.71 1.85
CA ARG A 230 19.54 1.44 2.34
C ARG A 230 18.15 1.19 1.76
N VAL A 231 18.08 0.19 0.89
CA VAL A 231 16.82 -0.38 0.43
C VAL A 231 16.23 -1.25 1.55
N SER A 232 14.99 -0.95 1.91
CA SER A 232 14.18 -1.71 2.85
C SER A 232 13.56 -2.94 2.18
N ASN A 233 13.25 -3.97 2.95
CA ASN A 233 12.44 -5.10 2.49
C ASN A 233 10.94 -4.77 2.43
N VAL A 234 10.54 -3.59 2.88
CA VAL A 234 9.16 -3.08 2.86
C VAL A 234 8.75 -2.69 1.44
N THR A 235 7.52 -3.04 1.04
CA THR A 235 6.99 -2.67 -0.30
C THR A 235 6.86 -1.15 -0.46
N HIS A 236 6.88 -0.63 -1.70
CA HIS A 236 6.70 0.81 -1.95
C HIS A 236 5.37 1.30 -1.37
N ARG A 237 4.30 0.50 -1.57
CA ARG A 237 2.97 0.83 -1.04
C ARG A 237 2.98 0.92 0.48
N GLU A 238 3.61 -0.03 1.17
CA GLU A 238 3.68 -0.01 2.63
C GLU A 238 4.54 1.15 3.15
N LEU A 239 5.69 1.42 2.53
CA LEU A 239 6.56 2.53 2.92
C LEU A 239 5.80 3.87 2.83
N LEU A 240 5.13 4.12 1.70
CA LEU A 240 4.34 5.32 1.49
C LEU A 240 3.10 5.36 2.40
N TYR A 241 2.46 4.21 2.65
CA TYR A 241 1.26 4.13 3.48
C TYR A 241 1.54 4.52 4.92
N ARG A 242 2.67 4.07 5.47
CA ARG A 242 3.09 4.40 6.84
C ARG A 242 3.21 5.92 7.05
N ALA A 243 3.74 6.64 6.05
CA ALA A 243 3.81 8.11 6.10
C ALA A 243 2.43 8.75 5.88
N ALA A 244 1.69 8.30 4.86
CA ALA A 244 0.39 8.85 4.50
C ALA A 244 -0.64 8.73 5.65
N TYR A 245 -0.67 7.57 6.32
CA TYR A 245 -1.62 7.27 7.38
C TYR A 245 -1.53 8.26 8.55
N GLN A 246 -0.30 8.61 8.97
CA GLN A 246 -0.08 9.58 10.05
C GLN A 246 -0.60 10.99 9.70
N MET A 247 -0.71 11.30 8.41
CA MET A 247 -1.25 12.57 7.91
C MET A 247 -2.75 12.49 7.56
N GLY A 248 -3.43 11.37 7.90
CA GLY A 248 -4.83 11.15 7.55
C GLY A 248 -5.06 10.96 6.05
N ARG A 249 -4.04 10.49 5.33
CA ARG A 249 -4.05 10.24 3.88
C ARG A 249 -3.98 8.73 3.59
N HIS A 250 -4.33 8.37 2.36
CA HIS A 250 -4.31 6.99 1.89
C HIS A 250 -3.74 6.92 0.47
N LEU A 251 -3.08 5.81 0.11
CA LEU A 251 -2.53 5.63 -1.25
C LEU A 251 -3.60 5.69 -2.33
N ILE A 252 -4.70 4.98 -2.10
CA ILE A 252 -5.91 5.05 -2.93
C ILE A 252 -6.34 6.50 -3.15
N GLY A 253 -6.28 7.37 -2.13
CA GLY A 253 -6.61 8.79 -2.29
C GLY A 253 -5.69 9.51 -3.25
N TYR A 254 -4.39 9.25 -3.19
CA TYR A 254 -3.44 9.81 -4.15
C TYR A 254 -3.68 9.30 -5.58
N GLU A 255 -3.94 8.00 -5.75
CA GLU A 255 -4.23 7.41 -7.06
C GLU A 255 -5.56 7.96 -7.64
N VAL A 256 -6.61 8.10 -6.81
CA VAL A 256 -7.87 8.74 -7.18
C VAL A 256 -7.65 10.20 -7.57
N GLN A 257 -6.83 10.97 -6.84
CA GLN A 257 -6.54 12.36 -7.23
C GLN A 257 -5.81 12.45 -8.57
N LYS A 258 -4.89 11.52 -8.87
CA LYS A 258 -4.22 11.46 -10.18
C LYS A 258 -5.22 11.18 -11.32
N VAL A 259 -6.16 10.27 -11.09
CA VAL A 259 -7.22 9.94 -12.06
C VAL A 259 -8.20 11.11 -12.24
N LEU A 260 -8.63 11.75 -11.15
CA LEU A 260 -9.51 12.92 -11.23
C LEU A 260 -8.82 14.10 -11.93
N ALA A 261 -7.53 14.33 -11.70
CA ALA A 261 -6.77 15.35 -12.43
C ALA A 261 -6.69 15.05 -13.93
N ALA A 262 -6.58 13.78 -14.31
CA ALA A 262 -6.63 13.37 -15.72
C ALA A 262 -8.01 13.58 -16.36
N VAL A 263 -9.09 13.32 -15.60
CA VAL A 263 -10.46 13.60 -16.03
C VAL A 263 -10.67 15.10 -16.22
N ASP A 264 -10.21 15.92 -15.27
CA ASP A 264 -10.29 17.38 -15.36
C ASP A 264 -9.51 17.91 -16.59
N TRP A 265 -8.34 17.33 -16.90
CA TRP A 265 -7.60 17.65 -18.12
C TRP A 265 -8.38 17.28 -19.39
N PHE A 266 -8.95 16.07 -19.46
CA PHE A 266 -9.77 15.69 -20.61
C PHE A 266 -10.99 16.59 -20.81
N ASP A 267 -11.61 17.06 -19.72
CA ASP A 267 -12.73 18.01 -19.76
C ASP A 267 -12.27 19.37 -20.30
N SER A 268 -11.11 19.84 -19.85
CA SER A 268 -10.54 21.13 -20.29
C SER A 268 -10.15 21.18 -21.76
N GLU A 269 -9.75 20.04 -22.34
CA GLU A 269 -9.36 19.93 -23.74
C GLU A 269 -10.56 19.91 -24.71
N ALA A 270 -11.78 19.81 -24.18
CA ALA A 270 -12.96 19.55 -24.98
C ALA A 270 -13.57 20.81 -25.64
N ASP A 271 -13.00 22.00 -25.48
CA ASP A 271 -13.40 23.25 -26.17
C ASP A 271 -14.94 23.51 -26.20
N ASN A 272 -15.67 23.11 -25.14
CA ASN A 272 -17.13 23.16 -24.97
C ASN A 272 -17.97 22.07 -25.69
N ASP A 273 -17.36 21.11 -26.36
CA ASP A 273 -18.02 19.85 -26.70
C ASP A 273 -18.10 19.00 -25.41
N ASP A 274 -19.28 18.48 -25.05
CA ASP A 274 -19.45 17.56 -23.90
C ASP A 274 -18.62 16.28 -24.14
N PRO A 275 -17.41 16.16 -23.55
CA PRO A 275 -16.48 15.12 -23.93
C PRO A 275 -16.93 13.78 -23.35
N ARG A 276 -16.93 12.74 -24.19
CA ARG A 276 -17.18 11.38 -23.73
C ARG A 276 -15.98 10.87 -22.95
N ILE A 277 -15.97 11.11 -21.63
CA ILE A 277 -14.92 10.65 -20.73
C ILE A 277 -15.33 9.34 -20.06
N ALA A 278 -14.43 8.36 -20.05
CA ALA A 278 -14.60 7.10 -19.34
C ALA A 278 -13.38 6.78 -18.47
N VAL A 279 -13.60 6.02 -17.40
CA VAL A 279 -12.55 5.42 -16.59
C VAL A 279 -12.78 3.91 -16.58
N VAL A 280 -11.73 3.15 -16.85
CA VAL A 280 -11.77 1.68 -16.86
C VAL A 280 -10.55 1.16 -16.11
N GLY A 281 -10.73 0.09 -15.34
CA GLY A 281 -9.68 -0.49 -14.52
C GLY A 281 -9.70 -2.01 -14.52
N PHE A 282 -8.53 -2.62 -14.28
CA PHE A 282 -8.35 -4.06 -14.12
C PHE A 282 -7.53 -4.37 -12.87
N GLY A 283 -7.82 -5.49 -12.21
CA GLY A 283 -7.14 -5.86 -10.96
C GLY A 283 -7.32 -4.79 -9.89
N GLU A 284 -6.23 -4.35 -9.26
CA GLU A 284 -6.26 -3.21 -8.32
C GLU A 284 -6.63 -1.89 -8.99
N GLY A 285 -6.43 -1.74 -10.31
CA GLY A 285 -6.90 -0.56 -11.03
C GLY A 285 -8.43 -0.46 -11.11
N GLY A 286 -9.15 -1.56 -10.88
CA GLY A 286 -10.61 -1.61 -10.90
C GLY A 286 -11.29 -1.27 -9.57
N SER A 287 -10.54 -1.28 -8.46
CA SER A 287 -11.06 -0.94 -7.11
C SER A 287 -11.11 0.56 -6.86
#